data_AF-A0A958LN58-F1
#
_entry.id   AF-A0A958LN58-F1
#
_cell.length_a   1.000
_cell.length_b   1.000
_cell.length_c   1.000
_cell.angle_alpha   90.00
_cell.angle_beta   90.00
_cell.angle_gamma   90.00
#
_symmetry.space_group_name_H-M   'P 1'
#
loop_
_entity.id
_entity.type
_entity.pdbx_description
1 polymer ?
#
loop_
_entity_poly.entity_id
_entity_poly.type
_entity_poly.pdbx_seq_one_letter_code
_entity_poly.pdbx_strand_id
1 'polypeptide(L)'
;MAKQFHFIIGGYTILMILHLGTAFFLFGMKMGWSPESIQQFYLGNPELFSVGRSRLGLIETAVPHLVSIAATAFILSHFLIFVPEVSTRSKLLVGALFPISGLFDVASGFFIFYYGPVFVYLKYLSFLTFQACYLIILWILLKASLLQSGLGGKTKSSANS
;
A
#
# COMPACT_ATOMS: atom_id res chain seq x y z
N MET A 1 24.07 -3.68 -17.20
CA MET A 1 22.99 -2.72 -16.97
C MET A 1 21.71 -3.39 -16.46
N ALA A 2 21.10 -4.35 -17.18
CA ALA A 2 19.85 -5.01 -16.74
C ALA A 2 19.91 -5.64 -15.33
N LYS A 3 20.98 -6.38 -15.00
CA LYS A 3 21.13 -7.03 -13.68
C LYS A 3 21.17 -6.05 -12.50
N GLN A 4 21.78 -4.86 -12.69
CA GLN A 4 21.83 -3.81 -11.66
C GLN A 4 20.44 -3.20 -11.42
N PHE A 5 19.68 -2.99 -12.49
CA PHE A 5 18.31 -2.49 -12.43
C PHE A 5 17.38 -3.44 -11.65
N HIS A 6 17.44 -4.75 -11.93
CA HIS A 6 16.65 -5.74 -11.18
C HIS A 6 17.06 -5.83 -9.71
N PHE A 7 18.35 -5.74 -9.39
CA PHE A 7 18.82 -5.71 -8.01
C PHE A 7 18.24 -4.53 -7.22
N ILE A 8 18.21 -3.33 -7.83
CA ILE A 8 17.63 -2.13 -7.23
C ILE A 8 16.12 -2.28 -7.01
N ILE A 9 15.38 -2.77 -8.01
CA ILE A 9 13.93 -3.03 -7.88
C ILE A 9 13.65 -4.07 -6.80
N GLY A 10 14.42 -5.15 -6.74
CA GLY A 10 14.29 -6.18 -5.71
C GLY A 10 14.51 -5.61 -4.32
N GLY A 11 15.58 -4.83 -4.12
CA GLY A 11 15.84 -4.14 -2.85
C GLY A 11 14.72 -3.18 -2.44
N TYR A 12 14.25 -2.34 -3.37
CA TYR A 12 13.11 -1.45 -3.13
C TYR A 12 11.85 -2.23 -2.77
N THR A 13 11.56 -3.32 -3.48
CA THR A 13 10.39 -4.17 -3.24
C THR A 13 10.42 -4.77 -1.84
N ILE A 14 11.58 -5.24 -1.36
CA ILE A 14 11.74 -5.77 0.01
C ILE A 14 11.45 -4.70 1.06
N LEU A 15 11.97 -3.48 0.89
CA LEU A 15 11.67 -2.37 1.79
C LEU A 15 10.17 -2.03 1.80
N MET A 16 9.53 -2.07 0.64
CA MET A 16 8.09 -1.84 0.52
C MET A 16 7.25 -2.98 1.14
N ILE A 17 7.72 -4.23 1.10
CA ILE A 17 7.09 -5.36 1.84
C ILE A 17 7.16 -5.12 3.35
N LEU A 18 8.31 -4.65 3.86
CA LEU A 18 8.43 -4.29 5.27
C LEU A 18 7.48 -3.13 5.64
N HIS A 19 7.38 -2.12 4.78
CA HIS A 19 6.42 -1.03 4.95
C HIS A 19 4.96 -1.54 4.94
N LEU A 20 4.61 -2.44 4.03
CA LEU A 20 3.28 -3.07 3.98
C LEU A 20 2.94 -3.77 5.31
N GLY A 21 3.85 -4.64 5.78
CA GLY A 21 3.65 -5.40 7.03
C GLY A 21 3.55 -4.50 8.26
N THR A 22 4.41 -3.48 8.34
CA THR A 22 4.37 -2.51 9.46
C THR A 22 3.11 -1.66 9.42
N ALA A 23 2.65 -1.22 8.25
CA ALA A 23 1.38 -0.50 8.09
C ALA A 23 0.18 -1.37 8.51
N PHE A 24 0.16 -2.64 8.10
CA PHE A 24 -0.87 -3.61 8.50
C PHE A 24 -0.92 -3.81 10.02
N PHE A 25 0.24 -4.04 10.63
CA PHE A 25 0.33 -4.23 12.07
C PHE A 25 -0.04 -2.97 12.85
N LEU A 26 0.42 -1.80 12.39
CA LEU A 26 0.11 -0.52 13.03
C LEU A 26 -1.38 -0.20 12.99
N PHE A 27 -2.08 -0.55 11.90
CA PHE A 27 -3.54 -0.42 11.82
C PHE A 27 -4.22 -1.24 12.91
N GLY A 28 -3.88 -2.52 13.02
CA GLY A 28 -4.45 -3.42 14.04
C GLY A 28 -4.13 -2.98 15.48
N MET A 29 -2.92 -2.50 15.75
CA MET A 29 -2.55 -2.03 17.09
C MET A 29 -3.20 -0.70 17.47
N LYS A 30 -3.31 0.25 16.52
CA LYS A 30 -3.83 1.59 16.82
C LYS A 30 -5.35 1.65 16.78
N MET A 31 -5.97 1.07 15.75
CA MET A 31 -7.40 1.18 15.50
C MET A 31 -8.16 -0.08 15.88
N GLY A 32 -7.50 -1.24 15.87
CA GLY A 32 -8.15 -2.55 16.01
C GLY A 32 -8.70 -3.07 14.67
N TRP A 33 -9.18 -4.32 14.70
CA TRP A 33 -9.67 -5.03 13.52
C TRP A 33 -11.19 -5.03 13.38
N SER A 34 -11.92 -4.52 14.39
CA SER A 34 -13.37 -4.49 14.39
C SER A 34 -13.90 -3.09 14.04
N PRO A 35 -15.07 -2.97 13.40
CA PRO A 35 -15.71 -1.67 13.17
C PRO A 35 -15.87 -0.86 14.46
N GLU A 36 -16.21 -1.50 15.58
CA GLU A 36 -16.39 -0.85 16.88
C GLU A 36 -15.07 -0.24 17.35
N SER A 37 -13.95 -0.97 17.23
CA SER A 37 -12.63 -0.46 17.61
C SER A 37 -12.20 0.76 16.78
N ILE A 38 -12.48 0.74 15.47
CA ILE A 38 -12.22 1.87 14.57
C ILE A 38 -13.11 3.06 14.94
N GLN A 39 -14.40 2.82 15.22
CA GLN A 39 -15.32 3.86 15.67
C GLN A 39 -14.81 4.53 16.94
N GLN A 40 -14.44 3.74 17.95
CA GLN A 40 -13.93 4.25 19.23
C GLN A 40 -12.62 5.02 19.04
N PHE A 41 -11.75 4.60 18.10
CA PHE A 41 -10.53 5.33 17.79
C PHE A 41 -10.79 6.74 17.25
N TYR A 42 -11.81 6.91 16.39
CA TYR A 42 -12.11 8.20 15.78
C TYR A 42 -13.01 9.08 16.65
N LEU A 43 -14.05 8.51 17.26
CA LEU A 43 -15.08 9.26 17.99
C LEU A 43 -14.87 9.26 19.51
N GLY A 44 -13.99 8.40 20.02
CA GLY A 44 -13.79 8.18 21.45
C GLY A 44 -14.82 7.21 22.03
N ASN A 45 -14.63 6.88 23.30
CA ASN A 45 -15.56 6.09 24.09
C ASN A 45 -15.56 6.60 25.55
N PRO A 46 -16.65 7.20 26.03
CA PRO A 46 -16.77 7.66 27.42
C PRO A 46 -16.58 6.55 28.45
N GLU A 47 -17.02 5.33 28.17
CA GLU A 47 -16.92 4.18 29.09
C GLU A 47 -15.46 3.72 29.27
N LEU A 48 -14.63 3.96 28.25
CA LEU A 48 -13.20 3.65 28.27
C LEU A 48 -12.34 4.88 28.56
N PHE A 49 -12.97 6.02 28.89
CA PHE A 49 -12.31 7.32 29.07
C PHE A 49 -11.39 7.69 27.89
N SER A 50 -11.73 7.24 26.67
CA SER A 50 -10.93 7.49 25.48
C SER A 50 -11.46 8.70 24.71
N VAL A 51 -10.55 9.61 24.39
CA VAL A 51 -10.87 10.80 23.61
C VAL A 51 -10.71 10.48 22.12
N GLY A 52 -11.72 10.83 21.33
CA GLY A 52 -11.66 10.72 19.88
C GLY A 52 -10.59 11.61 19.26
N ARG A 53 -10.41 11.48 17.95
CA ARG A 53 -9.43 12.28 17.21
C ARG A 53 -9.84 13.74 17.17
N SER A 54 -8.87 14.66 17.29
CA SER A 54 -9.09 16.08 17.04
C SER A 54 -8.99 16.38 15.53
N ARG A 55 -9.60 17.49 15.09
CA ARG A 55 -9.46 17.96 13.70
C ARG A 55 -8.00 18.16 13.29
N LEU A 56 -7.19 18.73 14.19
CA LEU A 56 -5.77 18.92 13.96
C LEU A 56 -5.06 17.57 13.82
N GLY A 57 -5.34 16.61 14.71
CA GLY A 57 -4.74 15.28 14.65
C GLY A 57 -5.11 14.50 13.37
N LEU A 58 -6.30 14.72 12.81
CA LEU A 58 -6.68 14.17 11.50
C LEU A 58 -5.83 14.76 10.38
N ILE A 59 -5.62 16.08 10.37
CA ILE A 59 -4.81 16.76 9.35
C ILE A 59 -3.33 16.37 9.45
N GLU A 60 -2.78 16.35 10.68
CA GLU A 60 -1.40 15.94 10.95
C GLU A 60 -1.11 14.51 10.49
N THR A 61 -2.12 13.65 10.51
CA THR A 61 -2.00 12.28 9.96
C THR A 61 -2.21 12.28 8.45
N ALA A 62 -3.23 12.97 7.94
CA ALA A 62 -3.64 12.91 6.55
C ALA A 62 -2.58 13.47 5.58
N VAL A 63 -1.96 14.61 5.89
CA VAL A 63 -0.99 15.27 5.01
C VAL A 63 0.20 14.36 4.66
N PRO A 64 0.94 13.79 5.63
CA PRO A 64 2.05 12.89 5.30
C PRO A 64 1.58 11.59 4.63
N HIS A 65 0.38 11.09 4.94
CA HIS A 65 -0.17 9.91 4.27
C HIS A 65 -0.47 10.17 2.80
N LEU A 66 -1.08 11.31 2.46
CA LEU A 66 -1.40 11.65 1.07
C LEU A 66 -0.13 11.76 0.21
N VAL A 67 0.93 12.39 0.74
CA VAL A 67 2.23 12.47 0.05
C VAL A 67 2.85 11.08 -0.14
N SER A 68 2.86 10.28 0.93
CA SER A 68 3.43 8.92 0.88
C SER A 68 2.66 8.01 -0.07
N ILE A 69 1.33 8.05 -0.05
CA ILE A 69 0.46 7.28 -0.96
C ILE A 69 0.69 7.71 -2.40
N ALA A 70 0.72 9.00 -2.69
CA ALA A 70 0.94 9.51 -4.05
C ALA A 70 2.31 9.05 -4.60
N ALA A 71 3.38 9.23 -3.82
CA ALA A 71 4.73 8.83 -4.22
C ALA A 71 4.84 7.30 -4.40
N THR A 72 4.35 6.53 -3.43
CA THR A 72 4.41 5.06 -3.45
C THR A 72 3.60 4.49 -4.61
N ALA A 73 2.37 5.00 -4.82
CA ALA A 73 1.52 4.58 -5.93
C ALA A 73 2.13 4.91 -7.28
N PHE A 74 2.72 6.11 -7.44
CA PHE A 74 3.39 6.50 -8.67
C PHE A 74 4.58 5.58 -8.98
N ILE A 75 5.49 5.39 -8.02
CA ILE A 75 6.72 4.60 -8.23
C ILE A 75 6.39 3.14 -8.54
N LEU A 76 5.50 2.51 -7.76
CA LEU A 76 5.15 1.11 -7.94
C LEU A 76 4.38 0.89 -9.25
N SER A 77 3.44 1.77 -9.58
CA SER A 77 2.71 1.68 -10.85
C SER A 77 3.62 1.92 -12.06
N HIS A 78 4.58 2.83 -11.93
CA HIS A 78 5.59 3.07 -12.97
C HIS A 78 6.42 1.81 -13.25
N PHE A 79 6.91 1.13 -12.22
CA PHE A 79 7.64 -0.13 -12.41
C PHE A 79 6.76 -1.25 -12.96
N LEU A 80 5.49 -1.31 -12.54
CA LEU A 80 4.54 -2.32 -13.02
C LEU A 80 4.34 -2.28 -14.54
N ILE A 81 4.42 -1.10 -15.16
CA ILE A 81 4.26 -0.94 -16.62
C ILE A 81 5.32 -1.75 -17.39
N PHE A 82 6.54 -1.85 -16.85
CA PHE A 82 7.65 -2.55 -17.49
C PHE A 82 7.65 -4.07 -17.31
N VAL A 83 6.68 -4.64 -16.59
CA VAL A 83 6.56 -6.10 -16.40
C VAL A 83 5.79 -6.72 -17.59
N PRO A 84 6.44 -7.44 -18.51
CA PRO A 84 5.78 -7.90 -19.74
C PRO A 84 4.73 -9.00 -19.50
N GLU A 85 4.86 -9.78 -18.42
CA GLU A 85 3.97 -10.91 -18.11
C GLU A 85 2.58 -10.48 -17.62
N VAL A 86 2.39 -9.19 -17.31
CA VAL A 86 1.12 -8.65 -16.80
C VAL A 86 0.35 -7.96 -17.91
N SER A 87 -0.93 -8.31 -18.05
CA SER A 87 -1.80 -7.69 -19.05
C SER A 87 -1.97 -6.18 -18.82
N THR A 88 -2.10 -5.40 -19.89
CA THR A 88 -2.36 -3.95 -19.82
C THR A 88 -3.60 -3.62 -18.99
N ARG A 89 -4.66 -4.43 -19.09
CA ARG A 89 -5.89 -4.25 -18.30
C ARG A 89 -5.63 -4.41 -16.80
N SER A 90 -4.88 -5.44 -16.41
CA SER A 90 -4.52 -5.67 -15.00
C SER A 90 -3.63 -4.56 -14.45
N LYS A 91 -2.64 -4.09 -15.25
CA LYS A 91 -1.79 -2.95 -14.90
C LYS A 91 -2.61 -1.70 -14.62
N LEU A 92 -3.55 -1.37 -15.52
CA LEU A 92 -4.41 -0.20 -15.36
C LEU A 92 -5.36 -0.34 -14.16
N LEU A 93 -5.98 -1.50 -14.00
CA LEU A 93 -6.92 -1.75 -12.92
C LEU A 93 -6.25 -1.60 -11.55
N VAL A 94 -5.14 -2.31 -11.33
CA VAL A 94 -4.43 -2.28 -10.04
C VAL A 94 -3.75 -0.92 -9.84
N GLY A 95 -3.17 -0.35 -10.89
CA GLY A 95 -2.54 0.97 -10.85
C GLY A 95 -3.51 2.11 -10.57
N ALA A 96 -4.79 1.98 -10.93
CA ALA A 96 -5.84 2.94 -10.58
C ALA A 96 -6.44 2.66 -9.19
N LEU A 97 -6.78 1.40 -8.88
CA LEU A 97 -7.39 1.03 -7.60
C LEU A 97 -6.46 1.32 -6.41
N PHE A 98 -5.15 1.18 -6.58
CA PHE A 98 -4.19 1.40 -5.50
C PHE A 98 -4.21 2.84 -4.94
N PRO A 99 -3.98 3.91 -5.73
CA PRO A 99 -4.07 5.27 -5.20
C PRO A 99 -5.51 5.67 -4.80
N ILE A 100 -6.53 5.18 -5.49
CA ILE A 100 -7.94 5.50 -5.17
C ILE A 100 -8.32 4.93 -3.80
N SER A 101 -7.98 3.67 -3.53
CA SER A 101 -8.23 3.06 -2.21
C SER A 101 -7.45 3.74 -1.10
N GLY A 102 -6.20 4.15 -1.35
CA GLY A 102 -5.42 4.95 -0.39
C GLY A 102 -6.06 6.31 -0.10
N LEU A 103 -6.61 6.98 -1.12
CA LEU A 103 -7.32 8.24 -0.94
C LEU A 103 -8.59 8.05 -0.08
N PHE A 104 -9.38 7.01 -0.34
CA PHE A 104 -10.55 6.70 0.47
C PHE A 104 -10.19 6.30 1.91
N ASP A 105 -9.04 5.63 2.13
CA ASP A 105 -8.56 5.32 3.47
C ASP A 105 -8.27 6.59 4.28
N VAL A 106 -7.69 7.62 3.66
CA VAL A 106 -7.48 8.91 4.32
C VAL A 106 -8.80 9.67 4.49
N ALA A 107 -9.60 9.78 3.42
CA ALA A 107 -10.84 10.54 3.41
C ALA A 107 -11.89 10.00 4.40
N SER A 108 -11.97 8.68 4.54
CA SER A 108 -12.91 8.04 5.47
C SER A 108 -12.67 8.43 6.92
N GLY A 109 -11.44 8.75 7.34
CA GLY A 109 -11.18 9.29 8.68
C GLY A 109 -11.87 10.63 8.93
N PHE A 110 -11.91 11.51 7.91
CA PHE A 110 -12.68 12.75 7.96
C PHE A 110 -14.18 12.46 7.94
N PHE A 111 -14.63 11.49 7.15
CA PHE A 111 -16.05 11.17 7.09
C PHE A 111 -16.58 10.58 8.38
N ILE A 112 -15.82 9.72 9.06
CA ILE A 112 -16.18 9.21 10.39
C ILE A 112 -16.34 10.38 11.36
N PHE A 113 -15.39 11.31 11.35
CA PHE A 113 -15.38 12.45 12.26
C PHE A 113 -16.54 13.43 12.01
N TYR A 114 -16.85 13.76 10.75
CA TYR A 114 -17.87 14.78 10.42
C TYR A 114 -19.26 14.23 10.16
N TYR A 115 -19.38 13.01 9.65
CA TYR A 115 -20.66 12.43 9.20
C TYR A 115 -21.07 11.17 9.97
N GLY A 116 -20.23 10.68 10.90
CA GLY A 116 -20.58 9.65 11.87
C GLY A 116 -20.11 8.22 11.54
N PRO A 117 -20.51 7.23 12.35
CA PRO A 117 -19.87 5.91 12.40
C PRO A 117 -20.11 5.02 11.18
N VAL A 118 -21.10 5.31 10.33
CA VAL A 118 -21.39 4.51 9.12
C VAL A 118 -20.16 4.45 8.18
N PHE A 119 -19.30 5.47 8.19
CA PHE A 119 -18.10 5.53 7.36
C PHE A 119 -16.94 4.66 7.86
N VAL A 120 -17.10 3.97 8.99
CA VAL A 120 -16.13 2.99 9.47
C VAL A 120 -15.95 1.84 8.48
N TYR A 121 -17.04 1.38 7.86
CA TYR A 121 -16.96 0.34 6.84
C TYR A 121 -16.17 0.80 5.61
N LEU A 122 -16.32 2.07 5.22
CA LEU A 122 -15.52 2.66 4.13
C LEU A 122 -14.04 2.68 4.51
N LYS A 123 -13.69 3.08 5.75
CA LYS A 123 -12.32 3.05 6.25
C LYS A 123 -11.72 1.64 6.18
N TYR A 124 -12.46 0.66 6.68
CA TYR A 124 -12.01 -0.73 6.71
C TYR A 124 -11.83 -1.32 5.30
N LEU A 125 -12.83 -1.16 4.43
CA LEU A 125 -12.78 -1.69 3.06
C LEU A 125 -11.71 -0.99 2.21
N SER A 126 -11.56 0.32 2.35
CA SER A 126 -10.52 1.06 1.62
C SER A 126 -9.13 0.66 2.06
N PHE A 127 -8.89 0.51 3.37
CA PHE A 127 -7.64 -0.02 3.90
C PHE A 127 -7.32 -1.42 3.35
N LEU A 128 -8.27 -2.37 3.44
CA LEU A 128 -8.04 -3.73 2.94
C LEU A 128 -7.80 -3.75 1.43
N THR A 129 -8.55 -2.96 0.66
CA THR A 129 -8.35 -2.85 -0.79
C THR A 129 -6.98 -2.28 -1.12
N PHE A 130 -6.54 -1.26 -0.37
CA PHE A 130 -5.20 -0.67 -0.51
C PHE A 130 -4.10 -1.70 -0.22
N GLN A 131 -4.20 -2.41 0.91
CA GLN A 131 -3.25 -3.46 1.30
C GLN A 131 -3.19 -4.59 0.26
N ALA A 132 -4.35 -5.03 -0.25
CA ALA A 132 -4.42 -6.07 -1.26
C ALA A 132 -3.77 -5.62 -2.58
N CYS A 133 -4.09 -4.42 -3.07
CA CYS A 133 -3.46 -3.87 -4.28
C CYS A 133 -1.95 -3.74 -4.10
N TYR A 134 -1.51 -3.23 -2.95
CA TYR A 134 -0.09 -3.07 -2.64
C TYR A 134 0.63 -4.42 -2.64
N LEU A 135 0.08 -5.43 -1.96
CA LEU A 135 0.62 -6.79 -1.94
C LEU A 135 0.72 -7.39 -3.35
N ILE A 136 -0.32 -7.23 -4.18
CA ILE A 136 -0.34 -7.74 -5.56
C ILE A 136 0.78 -7.11 -6.38
N ILE A 137 0.95 -5.78 -6.30
CA ILE A 137 2.02 -5.10 -7.05
C ILE A 137 3.39 -5.59 -6.58
N LEU A 138 3.62 -5.67 -5.26
CA LEU A 138 4.89 -6.14 -4.70
C LEU A 138 5.20 -7.58 -5.08
N TRP A 139 4.20 -8.46 -5.06
CA TRP A 139 4.35 -9.85 -5.48
C TRP A 139 4.78 -9.95 -6.95
N ILE A 140 4.14 -9.18 -7.83
CA ILE A 140 4.50 -9.12 -9.25
C ILE A 140 5.94 -8.62 -9.44
N LEU A 141 6.30 -7.51 -8.79
CA LEU A 141 7.64 -6.92 -8.92
C LEU A 141 8.72 -7.83 -8.36
N LEU A 142 8.47 -8.50 -7.23
CA LEU A 142 9.40 -9.45 -6.64
C LEU A 142 9.62 -10.65 -7.58
N LYS A 143 8.53 -11.24 -8.11
CA LYS A 143 8.62 -12.36 -9.05
C LYS A 143 9.42 -11.96 -10.30
N ALA A 144 9.11 -10.80 -10.90
CA ALA A 144 9.80 -10.29 -12.07
C ALA A 144 11.30 -10.09 -11.81
N SER A 145 11.65 -9.47 -10.67
CA SER A 145 13.03 -9.24 -10.26
C SER A 145 13.81 -10.55 -10.06
N LEU A 146 13.21 -11.55 -9.42
CA LEU A 146 13.85 -12.83 -9.15
C LEU A 146 14.08 -13.63 -10.43
N LEU A 147 13.07 -13.75 -11.30
CA LEU A 147 13.19 -14.47 -12.57
C LEU A 147 14.32 -13.90 -13.45
N GLN A 148 14.42 -12.57 -13.52
CA GLN A 148 15.42 -11.89 -14.35
C GLN A 148 16.82 -11.94 -13.73
N SER A 149 16.94 -12.01 -12.40
CA SER A 149 18.23 -12.25 -11.72
C SER A 149 18.81 -13.65 -11.96
N GLY A 150 17.95 -14.67 -12.12
CA GLY A 150 18.37 -16.07 -12.38
C GLY A 150 18.75 -16.34 -13.84
N LEU A 151 18.13 -15.65 -14.80
CA LEU A 151 18.38 -15.83 -16.24
C LEU A 151 19.70 -15.19 -16.71
N GLY A 152 20.22 -14.17 -16.02
CA GLY A 152 21.48 -13.50 -16.36
C GLY A 152 22.76 -14.30 -16.09
N GLY A 153 22.67 -15.54 -15.60
CA GLY A 153 23.81 -16.41 -15.30
C GLY A 153 24.17 -17.42 -16.41
N LYS A 154 23.33 -17.61 -17.44
CA LYS A 154 23.51 -18.68 -18.44
C LYS A 154 24.04 -18.25 -19.83
N THR A 155 24.38 -16.98 -20.04
CA THR A 155 24.69 -16.47 -21.40
C THR A 155 26.14 -16.00 -21.61
N LYS A 156 27.14 -16.59 -20.94
CA LYS A 156 28.58 -16.32 -21.22
C LYS A 156 29.50 -17.55 -21.16
N SER A 157 29.11 -18.69 -21.74
CA SER A 157 30.01 -19.86 -21.86
C SER A 157 29.82 -20.68 -23.14
N SER A 158 29.47 -20.05 -24.27
CA SER A 158 29.37 -20.74 -25.57
C SER A 158 29.74 -19.83 -26.74
N ALA A 159 30.80 -19.06 -26.58
CA ALA A 159 31.41 -18.26 -27.64
C ALA A 159 32.92 -18.19 -27.37
N ASN A 160 33.59 -19.34 -27.44
CA ASN A 160 35.02 -19.52 -27.64
C ASN A 160 35.26 -21.02 -27.85
N SER A 161 34.91 -21.49 -29.05
CA SER A 161 35.37 -22.74 -29.64
C SER A 161 35.65 -22.47 -31.11
#